data_AF-A0AAE1T8P0-F1
#
_entry.id   AF-A0AAE1T8P0-F1
#
_cell.length_a   1.000
_cell.length_b   1.000
_cell.length_c   1.000
_cell.angle_alpha   90.00
_cell.angle_beta   90.00
_cell.angle_gamma   90.00
#
_symmetry.space_group_name_H-M   'P 1'
#
loop_
_entity.id
_entity.type
_entity.pdbx_description
1 polymer ?
#
loop_
_entity_poly.entity_id
_entity_poly.type
_entity_poly.pdbx_seq_one_letter_code
_entity_poly.pdbx_strand_id
1 'polypeptide(L)'
;MNVKLAAGFLEIAQKLLQAYRHNSLLLQLENCCRLVYLKATQLEHVMLRQRVKLQWLKGGDQCSKVFFRRVATRRANKRLFQISDSDGLVQTDPTIISSVFVTYFQDLLGDRTERAIDLHFLRPWARHILTEEEAYALIRPVTVDDVKTTMFDIEEDKAPGPDGFSSVSTPPRCALKVDIRKAYDTVEWDFLFATLRLFGFPVVFIRWIEECVTSAHYSVVVNGGVHGFFAGARGLRQGDPMSPYLFVLVMEVLQMILRQFIDQDGQFSLSLEVYGTEIVPIVFCG
;
A
#
# COMPACT_ATOMS: atom_id res chain seq x y z
N MET A 1 -20.52 -21.88 19.65
CA MET A 1 -20.61 -23.18 18.98
C MET A 1 -19.18 -23.64 18.68
N ASN A 2 -18.76 -24.80 19.18
CA ASN A 2 -17.37 -25.25 19.11
C ASN A 2 -17.07 -25.87 17.73
N VAL A 3 -15.98 -25.49 17.06
CA VAL A 3 -15.61 -26.03 15.74
C VAL A 3 -15.46 -27.55 15.77
N LYS A 4 -14.98 -28.11 16.89
CA LYS A 4 -14.92 -29.57 17.09
C LYS A 4 -16.30 -30.23 17.07
N LEU A 5 -17.31 -29.56 17.60
CA LEU A 5 -18.68 -30.05 17.62
C LEU A 5 -19.29 -29.99 16.21
N ALA A 6 -19.06 -28.91 15.47
CA ALA A 6 -19.52 -28.75 14.09
C ALA A 6 -18.85 -29.78 13.14
N ALA A 7 -17.56 -30.04 13.33
CA ALA A 7 -16.82 -31.09 12.61
C ALA A 7 -17.43 -32.48 12.86
N GLY A 8 -17.73 -32.79 14.12
CA GLY A 8 -18.35 -34.07 14.50
C GLY A 8 -19.72 -34.29 13.84
N PHE A 9 -20.56 -33.26 13.77
CA PHE A 9 -21.85 -33.35 13.08
C PHE A 9 -21.69 -33.56 11.56
N LEU A 10 -20.73 -32.88 10.92
CA LEU A 10 -20.44 -33.06 9.51
C LEU A 10 -19.94 -34.49 9.21
N GLU A 11 -19.07 -35.03 10.05
CA GLU A 11 -18.54 -36.38 9.90
C GLU A 11 -19.64 -37.45 10.01
N ILE A 12 -20.59 -37.28 10.94
CA ILE A 12 -21.75 -38.16 11.09
C ILE A 12 -22.66 -38.07 9.85
N ALA A 13 -22.96 -36.86 9.37
CA ALA A 13 -23.79 -36.66 8.18
C ALA A 13 -23.16 -37.29 6.93
N GLN A 14 -21.83 -37.18 6.77
CA GLN A 14 -21.09 -37.78 5.65
C GLN A 14 -21.09 -39.31 5.72
N LYS A 15 -20.96 -39.92 6.91
CA LYS A 15 -21.06 -41.39 7.08
C LYS A 15 -22.45 -41.91 6.73
N LEU A 16 -23.50 -41.19 7.12
CA LEU A 16 -24.89 -41.55 6.79
C LEU A 16 -25.16 -41.44 5.27
N LEU A 17 -24.65 -40.41 4.61
CA LEU A 17 -24.76 -40.23 3.16
C LEU A 17 -24.01 -41.35 2.39
N GLN A 18 -22.84 -41.78 2.88
CA GLN A 18 -22.08 -42.87 2.27
C GLN A 18 -22.84 -44.21 2.32
N ALA A 19 -23.62 -44.45 3.37
CA ALA A 19 -24.45 -45.64 3.52
C ALA A 19 -25.73 -45.59 2.66
N TYR A 20 -26.28 -44.40 2.37
CA TYR A 20 -27.53 -44.21 1.64
C TYR A 20 -27.42 -43.12 0.57
N ARG A 21 -26.61 -43.39 -0.48
CA ARG A 21 -26.18 -42.41 -1.50
C ARG A 21 -27.26 -41.73 -2.34
N HIS A 22 -28.49 -42.25 -2.34
CA HIS A 22 -29.60 -41.71 -3.13
C HIS A 22 -30.67 -40.98 -2.30
N ASN A 23 -30.42 -40.75 -1.00
CA ASN A 23 -31.37 -40.06 -0.14
C ASN A 23 -31.16 -38.53 -0.20
N SER A 24 -32.10 -37.83 -0.83
CA SER A 24 -32.08 -36.37 -0.99
C SER A 24 -32.08 -35.61 0.34
N LEU A 25 -32.69 -36.16 1.40
CA LEU A 25 -32.73 -35.55 2.72
C LEU A 25 -31.37 -35.61 3.43
N LEU A 26 -30.62 -36.71 3.25
CA LEU A 26 -29.27 -36.83 3.81
C LEU A 26 -28.28 -35.91 3.09
N LEU A 27 -28.49 -35.67 1.79
CA LEU A 27 -27.71 -34.70 1.02
C LEU A 27 -27.97 -33.26 1.51
N GLN A 28 -29.24 -32.92 1.80
CA GLN A 28 -29.58 -31.62 2.40
C GLN A 28 -28.98 -31.47 3.80
N LEU A 29 -29.00 -32.53 4.61
CA LEU A 29 -28.41 -32.53 5.95
C LEU A 29 -26.89 -32.30 5.91
N GLU A 30 -26.17 -32.98 5.01
CA GLU A 30 -24.72 -32.79 4.83
C GLU A 30 -24.37 -31.36 4.43
N ASN A 31 -25.12 -30.79 3.47
CA ASN A 31 -24.94 -29.40 3.04
C ASN A 31 -25.16 -28.42 4.21
N CYS A 32 -26.20 -28.63 5.03
CA CYS A 32 -26.44 -27.81 6.22
C CYS A 32 -25.30 -27.94 7.24
N CYS A 33 -24.86 -29.16 7.55
CA CYS A 33 -23.73 -29.39 8.45
C CYS A 33 -22.44 -28.75 7.94
N ARG A 34 -22.21 -28.78 6.61
CA ARG A 34 -21.06 -28.17 5.96
C ARG A 34 -21.08 -26.65 6.06
N LEU A 35 -22.23 -26.00 5.81
CA LEU A 35 -22.39 -24.56 5.99
C LEU A 35 -22.14 -24.13 7.44
N VAL A 36 -22.67 -24.89 8.39
CA VAL A 36 -22.49 -24.65 9.82
C VAL A 36 -21.02 -24.79 10.23
N TYR A 37 -20.31 -25.81 9.73
CA TYR A 37 -18.87 -25.99 9.96
C TYR A 37 -18.03 -24.85 9.37
N LEU A 38 -18.32 -24.44 8.14
CA LEU A 38 -17.65 -23.31 7.48
C LEU A 38 -17.85 -22.00 8.27
N LYS A 39 -19.06 -21.74 8.76
CA LYS A 39 -19.32 -20.53 9.55
C LYS A 39 -18.65 -20.57 10.93
N ALA A 40 -18.60 -21.74 11.56
CA ALA A 40 -17.92 -21.90 12.84
C ALA A 40 -16.39 -21.71 12.72
N THR A 41 -15.77 -22.25 11.68
CA THR A 41 -14.32 -22.08 11.41
C THR A 41 -13.98 -20.63 11.09
N GLN A 42 -14.80 -19.94 10.29
CA GLN A 42 -14.61 -18.52 9.99
C GLN A 42 -14.65 -17.65 11.27
N LEU A 43 -15.62 -17.89 12.16
CA LEU A 43 -15.72 -17.19 13.44
C LEU A 43 -14.52 -17.47 14.36
N GLU A 44 -14.03 -18.72 14.41
CA GLU A 44 -12.84 -19.07 15.18
C GLU A 44 -11.59 -18.36 14.65
N HIS A 45 -11.40 -18.30 13.32
CA HIS A 45 -10.31 -17.54 12.70
C HIS A 45 -10.37 -16.04 13.03
N VAL A 46 -11.56 -15.43 12.99
CA VAL A 46 -11.76 -14.01 13.36
C VAL A 46 -11.43 -13.79 14.84
N MET A 47 -11.90 -14.66 15.73
CA MET A 47 -11.59 -14.58 17.17
C MET A 47 -10.09 -14.76 17.45
N LEU A 48 -9.43 -15.69 16.78
CA LEU A 48 -7.99 -15.91 16.93
C LEU A 48 -7.18 -14.69 16.45
N ARG A 49 -7.57 -14.08 15.31
CA ARG A 49 -6.97 -12.82 14.84
C ARG A 49 -7.13 -11.70 15.87
N GLN A 50 -8.32 -11.55 16.45
CA GLN A 50 -8.56 -10.56 17.51
C GLN A 50 -7.74 -10.85 18.77
N ARG A 51 -7.62 -12.12 19.19
CA ARG A 51 -6.80 -12.52 20.35
C ARG A 51 -5.31 -12.26 20.13
N VAL A 52 -4.78 -12.54 18.95
CA VAL A 52 -3.40 -12.21 18.58
C VAL A 52 -3.20 -10.69 18.64
N LYS A 53 -4.12 -9.90 18.06
CA LYS A 53 -4.06 -8.43 18.11
C LYS A 53 -4.10 -7.91 19.55
N LEU A 54 -4.98 -8.45 20.40
CA LEU A 54 -5.06 -8.11 21.82
C LEU A 54 -3.84 -8.55 22.63
N GLN A 55 -3.23 -9.69 22.30
CA GLN A 55 -1.99 -10.16 22.93
C GLN A 55 -0.79 -9.32 22.51
N TRP A 56 -0.75 -8.87 21.26
CA TRP A 56 0.22 -7.89 20.77
C TRP A 56 0.05 -6.52 21.42
N LEU A 57 -1.19 -6.05 21.62
CA LEU A 57 -1.46 -4.81 22.34
C LEU A 57 -1.05 -4.93 23.82
N LYS A 58 -1.42 -6.02 24.51
CA LYS A 58 -1.02 -6.25 25.91
C LYS A 58 0.48 -6.47 26.10
N GLY A 59 1.16 -7.13 25.15
CA GLY A 59 2.58 -7.46 25.22
C GLY A 59 3.52 -6.42 24.61
N GLY A 60 3.01 -5.59 23.69
CA GLY A 60 3.74 -4.51 23.02
C GLY A 60 3.88 -3.26 23.87
N ASP A 61 2.89 -2.99 24.73
CA ASP A 61 2.90 -1.83 25.62
C ASP A 61 3.70 -2.07 26.92
N GLN A 62 3.88 -3.34 27.29
CA GLN A 62 4.79 -3.70 28.37
C GLN A 62 6.24 -3.68 27.87
N CYS A 63 6.96 -2.62 28.20
CA CYS A 63 8.42 -2.45 28.09
C CYS A 63 9.19 -3.54 28.88
N SER A 64 9.06 -4.81 28.49
CA SER A 64 9.60 -5.96 29.20
C SER A 64 11.11 -6.09 28.96
N LYS A 65 11.87 -6.54 29.98
CA LYS A 65 13.31 -6.82 29.83
C LYS A 65 13.61 -7.75 28.65
N VAL A 66 12.71 -8.69 28.34
CA VAL A 66 12.84 -9.61 27.20
C VAL A 66 12.70 -8.87 25.87
N PHE A 67 11.77 -7.92 25.77
CA PHE A 67 11.63 -7.04 24.61
C PHE A 67 12.91 -6.22 24.39
N PHE A 68 13.41 -5.54 25.43
CA PHE A 68 14.66 -4.77 25.32
C PHE A 68 15.87 -5.65 25.00
N ARG A 69 15.94 -6.87 25.53
CA ARG A 69 17.01 -7.83 25.21
C ARG A 69 16.93 -8.28 23.75
N ARG A 70 15.74 -8.58 23.22
CA ARG A 70 15.54 -8.87 21.79
C ARG A 70 15.85 -7.66 20.91
N VAL A 71 15.48 -6.45 21.32
CA VAL A 71 15.83 -5.21 20.61
C VAL A 71 17.35 -4.99 20.62
N ALA A 72 18.02 -5.23 21.75
CA ALA A 72 19.47 -5.13 21.87
C ALA A 72 20.18 -6.20 21.01
N THR A 73 19.73 -7.46 21.04
CA THR A 73 20.26 -8.52 20.16
C THR A 73 20.01 -8.20 18.68
N ARG A 74 18.83 -7.67 18.33
CA ARG A 74 18.57 -7.21 16.95
C ARG A 74 19.47 -6.05 16.55
N ARG A 75 19.71 -5.08 17.45
CA ARG A 75 20.64 -3.96 17.21
C ARG A 75 22.06 -4.48 16.98
N ALA A 76 22.54 -5.40 17.83
CA ALA A 76 23.85 -6.02 17.68
C ALA A 76 23.99 -6.78 16.36
N ASN A 77 22.98 -7.58 15.99
CA ASN A 77 23.00 -8.39 14.76
C ASN A 77 22.78 -7.55 13.48
N LYS A 78 22.18 -6.35 13.59
CA LYS A 78 22.01 -5.41 12.47
C LYS A 78 23.13 -4.37 12.38
N ARG A 79 24.18 -4.46 13.21
CA ARG A 79 25.36 -3.61 13.04
C ARG A 79 26.01 -3.93 11.70
N LEU A 80 26.21 -2.90 10.90
CA LEU A 80 26.91 -2.98 9.64
C LEU A 80 28.41 -2.93 9.93
N PHE A 81 29.10 -4.04 9.66
CA PHE A 81 30.55 -4.17 9.81
C PHE A 81 31.28 -3.98 8.48
N GLN A 82 30.58 -4.16 7.36
CA GLN A 82 31.18 -4.18 6.04
C GLN A 82 30.16 -3.79 4.96
N ILE A 83 30.59 -3.02 3.97
CA ILE A 83 29.83 -2.79 2.73
C ILE A 83 30.71 -3.04 1.52
N SER A 84 30.11 -3.36 0.37
CA SER A 84 30.80 -3.35 -0.91
C SER A 84 30.37 -2.10 -1.68
N ASP A 85 31.35 -1.34 -2.16
CA ASP A 85 31.08 -0.18 -3.03
C ASP A 85 30.66 -0.61 -4.45
N SER A 86 30.27 0.34 -5.30
CA SER A 86 29.95 0.15 -6.73
C SER A 86 31.08 -0.51 -7.51
N ASP A 87 32.33 -0.29 -7.11
CA ASP A 87 33.54 -0.89 -7.69
C ASP A 87 33.88 -2.29 -7.11
N GLY A 88 33.02 -2.84 -6.24
CA GLY A 88 33.23 -4.15 -5.63
C GLY A 88 34.24 -4.19 -4.47
N LEU A 89 34.77 -3.03 -4.06
CA LEU A 89 35.70 -2.93 -2.94
C LEU A 89 34.98 -3.03 -1.60
N VAL A 90 35.49 -3.90 -0.75
CA VAL A 90 35.00 -4.13 0.60
C VAL A 90 35.53 -3.05 1.55
N GLN A 91 34.61 -2.26 2.11
CA GLN A 91 34.89 -1.24 3.11
C GLN A 91 34.49 -1.73 4.51
N THR A 92 35.41 -1.65 5.46
CA THR A 92 35.22 -2.06 6.87
C THR A 92 35.35 -0.90 7.86
N ASP A 93 35.85 0.26 7.41
CA ASP A 93 35.96 1.45 8.23
C ASP A 93 34.56 2.09 8.44
N PRO A 94 34.09 2.24 9.70
CA PRO A 94 32.81 2.89 10.00
C PRO A 94 32.64 4.29 9.40
N THR A 95 33.72 5.08 9.28
CA THR A 95 33.66 6.42 8.68
C THR A 95 33.38 6.35 7.18
N ILE A 96 34.08 5.46 6.47
CA ILE A 96 33.90 5.25 5.02
C ILE A 96 32.53 4.63 4.73
N ILE A 97 32.09 3.67 5.54
CA ILE A 97 30.76 3.07 5.40
C ILE A 97 29.69 4.16 5.51
N SER A 98 29.79 5.03 6.50
CA SER A 98 28.81 6.10 6.71
C SER A 98 28.80 7.10 5.56
N SER A 99 29.97 7.48 5.02
CA SER A 99 30.03 8.39 3.86
C SER A 99 29.44 7.77 2.61
N VAL A 100 29.71 6.49 2.32
CA VAL A 100 29.11 5.81 1.15
C VAL A 100 27.59 5.74 1.25
N PHE A 101 27.05 5.49 2.45
CA PHE A 101 25.61 5.54 2.67
C PHE A 101 25.04 6.95 2.43
N VAL A 102 25.70 7.99 2.94
CA VAL A 102 25.27 9.37 2.72
C VAL A 102 25.29 9.70 1.22
N THR A 103 26.37 9.39 0.50
CA THR A 103 26.48 9.60 -0.95
C THR A 103 25.38 8.85 -1.70
N TYR A 104 25.19 7.56 -1.43
CA TYR A 104 24.14 6.77 -2.07
C TYR A 104 22.74 7.37 -1.88
N PHE A 105 22.39 7.79 -0.66
CA PHE A 105 21.08 8.37 -0.39
C PHE A 105 20.95 9.80 -0.91
N GLN A 106 22.03 10.57 -0.93
CA GLN A 106 22.08 11.90 -1.53
C GLN A 106 21.91 11.83 -3.05
N ASP A 107 22.49 10.84 -3.73
CA ASP A 107 22.27 10.64 -5.16
C ASP A 107 20.84 10.14 -5.45
N LEU A 108 20.34 9.23 -4.61
CA LEU A 108 18.99 8.68 -4.75
C LEU A 108 17.90 9.74 -4.54
N LEU A 109 18.09 10.63 -3.55
CA LEU A 109 17.04 11.54 -3.07
C LEU A 109 17.32 13.01 -3.34
N GLY A 110 18.57 13.42 -3.60
CA GLY A 110 19.02 14.81 -3.61
C GLY A 110 19.39 15.38 -4.99
N ASP A 111 19.36 14.57 -6.05
CA ASP A 111 19.56 15.07 -7.42
C ASP A 111 18.23 15.57 -8.01
N ARG A 112 18.18 16.86 -8.37
CA ARG A 112 17.04 17.52 -9.04
C ARG A 112 17.48 18.01 -10.41
N THR A 113 16.85 17.49 -11.46
CA THR A 113 16.87 18.14 -12.77
C THR A 113 15.51 18.77 -13.01
N GLU A 114 15.42 20.10 -13.10
CA GLU A 114 14.16 20.76 -13.45
C GLU A 114 13.75 20.36 -14.87
N ARG A 115 12.64 19.62 -14.99
CA ARG A 115 12.10 19.17 -16.28
C ARG A 115 10.73 19.77 -16.52
N ALA A 116 10.59 20.44 -17.66
CA ALA A 116 9.28 20.84 -18.15
C ALA A 116 8.55 19.60 -18.68
N ILE A 117 7.61 19.08 -17.90
CA ILE A 117 6.77 17.94 -18.29
C ILE A 117 5.39 18.49 -18.68
N ASP A 118 5.03 18.31 -19.95
CA ASP A 118 3.68 18.60 -20.44
C ASP A 118 2.86 17.31 -20.46
N LEU A 119 1.77 17.27 -19.70
CA LEU A 119 0.83 16.15 -19.65
C LEU A 119 -0.53 16.51 -20.27
N HIS A 120 -0.68 17.69 -20.87
CA HIS A 120 -1.99 18.19 -21.34
C HIS A 120 -2.65 17.26 -22.36
N PHE A 121 -1.85 16.55 -23.15
CA PHE A 121 -2.31 15.55 -24.11
C PHE A 121 -3.10 14.40 -23.48
N LEU A 122 -2.92 14.13 -22.18
CA LEU A 122 -3.62 13.08 -21.45
C LEU A 122 -5.01 13.49 -20.97
N ARG A 123 -5.39 14.78 -21.05
CA ARG A 123 -6.70 15.27 -20.58
C ARG A 123 -7.91 14.46 -21.05
N PRO A 124 -7.99 13.94 -22.30
CA PRO A 124 -9.12 13.13 -22.74
C PRO A 124 -9.32 11.83 -21.95
N TRP A 125 -8.27 11.30 -21.32
CA TRP A 125 -8.34 10.08 -20.49
C TRP A 125 -8.55 10.40 -19.00
N ALA A 126 -8.65 11.68 -18.62
CA ALA A 126 -8.84 12.09 -17.24
C ALA A 126 -10.32 11.94 -16.90
N ARG A 127 -10.64 11.08 -15.93
CA ARG A 127 -12.02 10.82 -15.51
C ARG A 127 -12.69 12.04 -14.87
N HIS A 128 -11.90 12.83 -14.14
CA HIS A 128 -12.35 14.03 -13.46
C HIS A 128 -11.26 15.08 -13.53
N ILE A 129 -11.63 16.31 -13.88
CA ILE A 129 -10.80 17.49 -13.77
C ILE A 129 -11.59 18.45 -12.88
N LEU A 130 -10.91 19.07 -11.91
CA LEU A 130 -11.54 19.94 -10.93
C LEU A 130 -12.34 21.05 -11.62
N THR A 131 -13.57 21.25 -11.17
CA THR A 131 -14.37 22.42 -11.57
C THR A 131 -13.86 23.68 -10.88
N GLU A 132 -14.28 24.86 -11.33
CA GLU A 132 -13.89 26.11 -10.70
C GLU A 132 -14.36 26.20 -9.25
N GLU A 133 -15.53 25.64 -8.93
CA GLU A 133 -16.07 25.60 -7.57
C GLU A 133 -15.26 24.69 -6.66
N GLU A 134 -14.86 23.50 -7.14
CA GLU A 134 -14.01 22.57 -6.39
C GLU A 134 -12.61 23.17 -6.16
N ALA A 135 -12.05 23.77 -7.21
CA ALA A 135 -10.79 24.49 -7.16
C ALA A 135 -10.83 25.64 -6.15
N TYR A 136 -11.92 26.41 -6.10
CA TYR A 136 -12.12 27.48 -5.12
C TYR A 136 -12.26 26.93 -3.69
N ALA A 137 -12.97 25.82 -3.50
CA ALA A 137 -13.14 25.18 -2.21
C ALA A 137 -11.80 24.74 -1.59
N LEU A 138 -10.81 24.35 -2.43
CA LEU A 138 -9.47 23.95 -1.97
C LEU A 138 -8.63 25.12 -1.44
N ILE A 139 -8.88 26.35 -1.89
CA ILE A 139 -8.12 27.54 -1.51
C ILE A 139 -8.85 28.42 -0.48
N ARG A 140 -10.08 28.07 -0.11
CA ARG A 140 -10.82 28.85 0.88
C ARG A 140 -10.15 28.75 2.25
N PRO A 141 -10.29 29.78 3.11
CA PRO A 141 -9.79 29.73 4.47
C PRO A 141 -10.39 28.55 5.26
N VAL A 142 -9.54 27.78 5.94
CA VAL A 142 -9.97 26.67 6.80
C VAL A 142 -10.73 27.23 7.99
N THR A 143 -11.94 26.73 8.22
CA THR A 143 -12.76 27.10 9.38
C THR A 143 -12.55 26.11 10.55
N VAL A 144 -12.88 26.54 11.77
CA VAL A 144 -12.77 25.68 12.96
C VAL A 144 -13.69 24.45 12.87
N ASP A 145 -14.80 24.57 12.16
CA ASP A 145 -15.73 23.47 11.95
C ASP A 145 -15.15 22.44 10.97
N ASP A 146 -14.41 22.85 9.93
CA ASP A 146 -13.69 21.92 9.04
C ASP A 146 -12.68 21.06 9.82
N VAL A 147 -11.97 21.65 10.79
CA VAL A 147 -11.00 20.93 11.64
C VAL A 147 -11.69 19.91 12.55
N LYS A 148 -12.86 20.25 13.10
CA LYS A 148 -13.63 19.31 13.93
C LYS A 148 -14.16 18.15 13.09
N THR A 149 -14.80 18.45 11.97
CA THR A 149 -15.33 17.43 11.06
C THR A 149 -14.22 16.48 10.62
N THR A 150 -13.07 17.00 10.17
CA THR A 150 -11.93 16.15 9.77
C THR A 150 -11.29 15.35 10.91
N MET A 151 -11.23 15.89 12.14
CA MET A 151 -10.72 15.14 13.30
C MET A 151 -11.67 14.03 13.76
N PHE A 152 -12.97 14.18 13.56
CA PHE A 152 -13.98 13.21 13.97
C PHE A 152 -14.44 12.26 12.85
N ASP A 153 -14.14 12.57 11.58
CA ASP A 153 -14.44 11.74 10.39
C ASP A 153 -13.31 10.76 10.02
N ILE A 154 -12.30 10.58 10.87
CA ILE A 154 -11.32 9.50 10.67
C ILE A 154 -12.04 8.17 10.95
N GLU A 155 -12.57 7.54 9.93
CA GLU A 155 -13.25 6.24 10.03
C GLU A 155 -12.37 5.20 10.75
N GLU A 156 -12.77 4.84 11.97
CA GLU A 156 -12.32 3.64 12.66
C GLU A 156 -13.12 2.41 12.17
N ASP A 157 -12.90 1.88 10.96
CA ASP A 157 -12.95 0.41 10.75
C ASP A 157 -12.73 -0.12 9.31
N LYS A 158 -11.82 -1.10 9.26
CA LYS A 158 -11.83 -2.39 8.53
C LYS A 158 -12.43 -2.48 7.11
N ALA A 159 -11.55 -2.91 6.19
CA ALA A 159 -11.91 -3.52 4.91
C ALA A 159 -12.72 -4.83 5.08
N PRO A 160 -13.92 -4.95 4.48
CA PRO A 160 -14.60 -6.22 4.23
C PRO A 160 -14.05 -6.87 2.96
N GLY A 161 -13.66 -8.15 3.04
CA GLY A 161 -13.23 -8.92 1.87
C GLY A 161 -14.42 -9.40 1.05
N PRO A 162 -14.33 -9.46 -0.30
CA PRO A 162 -15.33 -10.10 -1.14
C PRO A 162 -14.81 -11.44 -1.69
N ASP A 163 -15.20 -12.57 -1.08
CA ASP A 163 -15.05 -13.89 -1.71
C ASP A 163 -16.38 -14.28 -2.37
N GLY A 164 -16.38 -14.36 -3.71
CA GLY A 164 -17.54 -14.76 -4.50
C GLY A 164 -17.16 -15.19 -5.91
N PHE A 165 -16.54 -16.37 -6.07
CA PHE A 165 -16.32 -16.98 -7.38
C PHE A 165 -17.38 -18.06 -7.68
N SER A 166 -18.08 -17.92 -8.81
CA SER A 166 -18.83 -19.00 -9.44
C SER A 166 -17.95 -19.75 -10.45
N SER A 167 -18.14 -21.07 -10.50
CA SER A 167 -17.46 -21.98 -11.43
C SER A 167 -17.95 -21.76 -12.86
N VAL A 168 -17.28 -20.89 -13.61
CA VAL A 168 -17.39 -20.80 -15.06
C VAL A 168 -16.00 -20.99 -15.66
N SER A 169 -15.89 -21.94 -16.59
CA SER A 169 -14.69 -22.18 -17.40
C SER A 169 -14.37 -20.92 -18.19
N THR A 170 -13.38 -20.15 -17.74
CA THR A 170 -12.89 -18.96 -18.42
C THR A 170 -11.58 -19.29 -19.15
N PRO A 171 -11.29 -18.63 -20.29
CA PRO A 171 -10.04 -18.84 -21.04
C PRO A 171 -8.81 -18.62 -20.14
N PRO A 172 -7.65 -19.21 -20.48
CA PRO A 172 -6.45 -19.10 -19.66
C PRO A 172 -6.09 -17.62 -19.41
N ARG A 173 -6.07 -17.23 -18.14
CA ARG A 173 -5.70 -15.88 -17.71
C ARG A 173 -4.27 -15.91 -17.19
N CYS A 174 -3.45 -14.97 -17.64
CA CYS A 174 -2.15 -14.68 -17.04
C CYS A 174 -2.30 -13.46 -16.13
N ALA A 175 -1.61 -13.45 -14.99
CA ALA A 175 -1.51 -12.27 -14.13
C ALA A 175 -0.05 -11.86 -14.03
N LEU A 176 0.25 -10.61 -14.38
CA LEU A 176 1.58 -10.03 -14.24
C LEU A 176 1.64 -9.18 -12.97
N LYS A 177 2.46 -9.58 -11.99
CA LYS A 177 2.69 -8.77 -10.79
C LYS A 177 3.90 -7.86 -11.01
N VAL A 178 3.65 -6.56 -11.17
CA VAL A 178 4.68 -5.52 -11.18
C VAL A 178 4.71 -4.86 -9.81
N ASP A 179 5.91 -4.76 -9.21
CA ASP A 179 6.13 -4.10 -7.92
C ASP A 179 6.99 -2.84 -8.11
N ILE A 180 6.58 -1.72 -7.51
CA ILE A 180 7.30 -0.45 -7.63
C ILE A 180 8.25 -0.33 -6.44
N ARG A 181 9.54 -0.54 -6.72
CA ARG A 181 10.58 -0.41 -5.71
C ARG A 181 10.62 1.01 -5.14
N LYS A 182 10.41 1.16 -3.83
CA LYS A 182 10.47 2.45 -3.11
C LYS A 182 9.49 3.49 -3.68
N ALA A 183 8.27 3.08 -4.00
CA ALA A 183 7.28 3.88 -4.72
C ALA A 183 7.13 5.34 -4.24
N TYR A 184 7.08 5.58 -2.93
CA TYR A 184 7.00 6.94 -2.37
C TYR A 184 8.31 7.73 -2.55
N ASP A 185 9.47 7.10 -2.37
CA ASP A 185 10.78 7.78 -2.43
C ASP A 185 11.16 8.17 -3.87
N THR A 186 10.56 7.51 -4.87
CA THR A 186 10.92 7.65 -6.28
C THR A 186 10.06 8.64 -7.06
N VAL A 187 9.01 9.22 -6.45
CA VAL A 187 8.14 10.18 -7.14
C VAL A 187 8.92 11.46 -7.47
N GLU A 188 9.07 11.77 -8.76
CA GLU A 188 9.66 13.04 -9.20
C GLU A 188 8.69 14.21 -8.95
N TRP A 189 9.17 15.28 -8.32
CA TRP A 189 8.32 16.43 -7.97
C TRP A 189 7.81 17.18 -9.19
N ASP A 190 8.62 17.33 -10.24
CA ASP A 190 8.17 18.01 -11.45
C ASP A 190 7.03 17.24 -12.13
N PHE A 191 7.09 15.91 -12.11
CA PHE A 191 5.98 15.06 -12.57
C PHE A 191 4.76 15.21 -11.69
N LEU A 192 4.92 15.18 -10.35
CA LEU A 192 3.84 15.42 -9.40
C LEU A 192 3.14 16.77 -9.66
N PHE A 193 3.89 17.85 -9.85
CA PHE A 193 3.31 19.17 -10.12
C PHE A 193 2.65 19.23 -11.49
N ALA A 194 3.21 18.57 -12.50
CA ALA A 194 2.55 18.41 -13.80
C ALA A 194 1.23 17.64 -13.68
N THR A 195 1.19 16.58 -12.86
CA THR A 195 -0.02 15.81 -12.54
C THR A 195 -1.09 16.69 -11.87
N LEU A 196 -0.72 17.51 -10.88
CA LEU A 196 -1.68 18.42 -10.24
C LEU A 196 -2.22 19.46 -11.23
N ARG A 197 -1.38 20.00 -12.11
CA ARG A 197 -1.81 20.92 -13.18
C ARG A 197 -2.75 20.24 -14.18
N LEU A 198 -2.49 18.97 -14.51
CA LEU A 198 -3.33 18.17 -15.40
C LEU A 198 -4.76 18.05 -14.85
N PHE A 199 -4.90 17.74 -13.55
CA PHE A 199 -6.20 17.59 -12.86
C PHE A 199 -6.88 18.92 -12.50
N GLY A 200 -6.27 20.07 -12.82
CA GLY A 200 -6.90 21.39 -12.64
C GLY A 200 -6.74 21.98 -11.24
N PHE A 201 -5.78 21.51 -10.44
CA PHE A 201 -5.55 22.08 -9.12
C PHE A 201 -5.12 23.56 -9.20
N PRO A 202 -5.64 24.44 -8.31
CA PRO A 202 -5.23 25.83 -8.27
C PRO A 202 -3.73 25.99 -8.04
N VAL A 203 -3.12 26.99 -8.69
CA VAL A 203 -1.69 27.30 -8.54
C VAL A 203 -1.30 27.54 -7.07
N VAL A 204 -2.19 28.18 -6.30
CA VAL A 204 -1.97 28.43 -4.87
C VAL A 204 -1.88 27.12 -4.08
N PHE A 205 -2.78 26.17 -4.36
CA PHE A 205 -2.77 24.84 -3.73
C PHE A 205 -1.51 24.05 -4.12
N ILE A 206 -1.13 24.09 -5.40
CA ILE A 206 0.10 23.45 -5.89
C ILE A 206 1.32 24.00 -5.17
N ARG A 207 1.40 25.32 -4.94
CA ARG A 207 2.48 25.94 -4.18
C ARG A 207 2.54 25.47 -2.73
N TRP A 208 1.39 25.25 -2.07
CA TRP A 208 1.38 24.68 -0.73
C TRP A 208 1.92 23.25 -0.71
N ILE A 209 1.51 22.42 -1.69
CA ILE A 209 2.05 21.07 -1.83
C ILE A 209 3.55 21.11 -2.11
N GLU A 210 4.00 21.99 -3.00
CA GLU A 210 5.42 22.20 -3.31
C GLU A 210 6.23 22.52 -2.06
N GLU A 211 5.78 23.45 -1.22
CA GLU A 211 6.45 23.77 0.04
C GLU A 211 6.48 22.58 1.02
N CYS A 212 5.38 21.83 1.12
CA CYS A 212 5.28 20.65 1.98
C CYS A 212 6.27 19.54 1.59
N VAL A 213 6.45 19.30 0.29
CA VAL A 213 7.34 18.23 -0.19
C VAL A 213 8.80 18.68 -0.26
N THR A 214 9.06 19.94 -0.64
CA THR A 214 10.43 20.44 -0.88
C THR A 214 11.20 20.86 0.38
N SER A 215 10.50 21.18 1.47
CA SER A 215 11.12 21.56 2.75
C SER A 215 11.81 20.39 3.50
N ALA A 216 11.77 19.17 2.95
CA ALA A 216 12.32 17.98 3.56
C ALA A 216 13.85 17.95 3.56
N HIS A 217 14.42 17.64 4.72
CA HIS A 217 15.83 17.35 4.90
C HIS A 217 15.99 15.95 5.47
N TYR A 218 17.04 15.26 5.03
CA TYR A 218 17.33 13.89 5.39
C TYR A 218 18.70 13.77 6.06
N SER A 219 18.76 12.86 7.03
CA SER A 219 19.99 12.37 7.64
C SER A 219 19.93 10.85 7.68
N VAL A 220 21.07 10.19 7.52
CA VAL A 220 21.17 8.73 7.51
C VAL A 220 21.66 8.24 8.86
N VAL A 221 20.94 7.30 9.46
CA VAL A 221 21.37 6.68 10.71
C VAL A 221 22.17 5.41 10.41
N VAL A 222 23.47 5.43 10.69
CA VAL A 222 24.38 4.30 10.50
C VAL A 222 24.93 3.89 11.86
N ASN A 223 24.70 2.63 12.24
CA ASN A 223 25.16 2.07 13.52
C ASN A 223 24.78 2.89 14.78
N GLY A 224 23.71 3.67 14.70
CA GLY A 224 23.21 4.53 15.80
C GLY A 224 23.77 5.95 15.80
N GLY A 225 24.74 6.26 14.93
CA GLY A 225 25.16 7.63 14.64
C GLY A 225 24.30 8.25 13.54
N VAL A 226 23.99 9.54 13.66
CA VAL A 226 23.32 10.32 12.60
C VAL A 226 24.41 10.92 11.73
N HIS A 227 24.34 10.69 10.42
CA HIS A 227 25.33 11.12 9.44
C HIS A 227 24.67 11.85 8.27
N GLY A 228 25.34 12.89 7.79
CA GLY A 228 24.87 13.73 6.69
C GLY A 228 23.70 14.64 7.06
N PHE A 229 23.50 15.66 6.23
CA PHE A 229 22.35 16.54 6.27
C PHE A 229 22.18 17.12 4.86
N PHE A 230 21.18 16.64 4.13
CA PHE A 230 20.95 17.06 2.74
C PHE A 230 19.45 17.29 2.51
N ALA A 231 19.15 18.23 1.61
CA ALA A 231 17.78 18.47 1.19
C ALA A 231 17.29 17.34 0.27
N GLY A 232 15.99 17.05 0.35
CA GLY A 232 15.33 16.25 -0.66
C GLY A 232 15.26 16.97 -2.01
N ALA A 233 15.19 16.19 -3.07
CA ALA A 233 14.95 16.62 -4.44
C ALA A 233 13.79 15.83 -5.10
N ARG A 234 13.32 14.77 -4.44
CA ARG A 234 12.22 13.92 -4.91
C ARG A 234 11.59 13.15 -3.76
N GLY A 235 10.47 12.51 -4.05
CA GLY A 235 9.76 11.59 -3.18
C GLY A 235 8.69 12.26 -2.31
N LEU A 236 7.84 11.41 -1.76
CA LEU A 236 6.75 11.76 -0.85
C LEU A 236 7.07 11.25 0.56
N ARG A 237 6.67 11.99 1.59
CA ARG A 237 6.99 11.65 2.99
C ARG A 237 6.11 10.52 3.49
N GLN A 238 6.72 9.40 3.87
CA GLN A 238 5.97 8.33 4.55
C GLN A 238 5.50 8.81 5.93
N GLY A 239 4.22 8.62 6.23
CA GLY A 239 3.59 9.08 7.47
C GLY A 239 2.95 10.47 7.38
N ASP A 240 3.11 11.18 6.26
CA ASP A 240 2.31 12.37 5.95
C ASP A 240 0.93 11.92 5.44
N PRO A 241 -0.19 12.42 6.02
CA PRO A 241 -1.53 12.07 5.58
C PRO A 241 -1.83 12.44 4.12
N MET A 242 -1.12 13.41 3.53
CA MET A 242 -1.33 13.82 2.13
C MET A 242 -0.64 12.89 1.12
N SER A 243 0.48 12.28 1.53
CA SER A 243 1.34 11.50 0.63
C SER A 243 0.64 10.31 -0.06
N PRO A 244 -0.25 9.53 0.59
CA PRO A 244 -1.04 8.49 -0.08
C PRO A 244 -1.91 9.03 -1.22
N TYR A 245 -2.57 10.18 -1.03
CA TYR A 245 -3.46 10.77 -2.04
C TYR A 245 -2.67 11.31 -3.23
N LEU A 246 -1.55 11.99 -2.97
CA LEU A 246 -0.64 12.46 -4.01
C LEU A 246 -0.09 11.29 -4.84
N PHE A 247 0.25 10.18 -4.19
CA PHE A 247 0.71 8.98 -4.87
C PHE A 247 -0.39 8.38 -5.76
N VAL A 248 -1.64 8.30 -5.29
CA VAL A 248 -2.77 7.83 -6.11
C VAL A 248 -2.95 8.70 -7.37
N LEU A 249 -2.85 10.03 -7.25
CA LEU A 249 -2.95 10.93 -8.40
C LEU A 249 -1.84 10.68 -9.44
N VAL A 250 -0.60 10.49 -8.98
CA VAL A 250 0.54 10.13 -9.84
C VAL A 250 0.29 8.79 -10.55
N MET A 251 -0.25 7.81 -9.83
CA MET A 251 -0.58 6.49 -10.40
C MET A 251 -1.73 6.53 -11.40
N GLU A 252 -2.72 7.40 -11.22
CA GLU A 252 -3.80 7.60 -12.20
C GLU A 252 -3.21 8.09 -13.54
N VAL A 253 -2.21 8.97 -13.53
CA VAL A 253 -1.53 9.41 -14.76
C VAL A 253 -0.78 8.26 -15.43
N LEU A 254 -0.09 7.41 -14.67
CA LEU A 254 0.54 6.21 -15.23
C LEU A 254 -0.51 5.31 -15.90
N GLN A 255 -1.67 5.14 -15.26
CA GLN A 255 -2.78 4.38 -15.84
C GLN A 255 -3.31 5.03 -17.13
N MET A 256 -3.40 6.36 -17.19
CA MET A 256 -3.82 7.08 -18.40
C MET A 256 -2.83 6.87 -19.56
N ILE A 257 -1.53 6.94 -19.27
CA ILE A 257 -0.47 6.67 -20.27
C ILE A 257 -0.61 5.25 -20.81
N LEU A 258 -0.77 4.25 -19.94
CA LEU A 258 -0.95 2.86 -20.35
C LEU A 258 -2.21 2.67 -21.21
N ARG A 259 -3.33 3.30 -20.85
CA ARG A 259 -4.57 3.26 -21.65
C ARG A 259 -4.38 3.86 -23.03
N GLN A 260 -3.70 5.00 -23.12
CA GLN A 260 -3.42 5.64 -24.39
C GLN A 260 -2.62 4.72 -25.33
N PHE A 261 -1.60 4.02 -24.81
CA PHE A 261 -0.84 3.05 -25.60
C PHE A 261 -1.70 1.86 -26.06
N ILE A 262 -2.57 1.37 -25.17
CA ILE A 262 -3.46 0.25 -25.48
C ILE A 262 -4.49 0.60 -26.56
N ASP A 263 -5.08 1.80 -26.49
CA ASP A 263 -6.03 2.30 -27.49
C ASP A 263 -5.39 2.41 -28.88
N GLN A 264 -4.05 2.57 -28.95
CA GLN A 264 -3.30 2.64 -30.20
C GLN A 264 -2.96 1.25 -30.79
N ASP A 265 -2.64 0.27 -29.94
CA ASP A 265 -2.23 -1.09 -30.38
C ASP A 265 -3.42 -2.06 -30.56
N GLY A 266 -4.55 -1.84 -29.88
CA GLY A 266 -5.81 -2.59 -30.06
C GLY A 266 -5.78 -4.09 -29.66
N GLN A 267 -4.65 -4.63 -29.21
CA GLN A 267 -4.48 -6.05 -28.88
C GLN A 267 -4.66 -6.42 -27.40
N PHE A 268 -4.70 -5.44 -26.50
CA PHE A 268 -4.71 -5.70 -25.05
C PHE A 268 -5.86 -4.97 -24.36
N SER A 269 -6.33 -5.50 -23.23
CA SER A 269 -7.27 -4.80 -22.35
C SER A 269 -6.70 -4.71 -20.94
N LEU A 270 -6.81 -3.52 -20.32
CA LEU A 270 -6.28 -3.27 -18.97
C LEU A 270 -7.41 -2.98 -17.98
N SER A 271 -7.53 -3.85 -16.98
CA SER A 271 -8.41 -3.67 -15.82
C SER A 271 -7.54 -3.44 -14.59
N LEU A 272 -7.60 -2.24 -14.01
CA LEU A 272 -6.98 -1.89 -12.73
C LEU A 272 -8.10 -1.79 -11.69
N GLU A 273 -8.16 -2.76 -10.78
CA GLU A 273 -9.03 -2.72 -9.61
C GLU A 273 -8.19 -2.34 -8.39
N VAL A 274 -8.49 -1.18 -7.79
CA VAL A 274 -7.83 -0.73 -6.56
C VAL A 274 -8.53 -1.37 -5.37
N TYR A 275 -7.88 -2.34 -4.72
CA TYR A 275 -8.36 -2.93 -3.46
C TYR A 275 -7.57 -2.39 -2.27
N GLY A 276 -8.10 -1.38 -1.58
CA GLY A 276 -7.55 -0.87 -0.33
C GLY A 276 -6.16 -0.22 -0.45
N THR A 277 -5.38 -0.24 0.62
CA THR A 277 -4.02 0.34 0.72
C THR A 277 -2.92 -0.53 0.12
N GLU A 278 -3.26 -1.67 -0.50
CA GLU A 278 -2.31 -2.47 -1.27
C GLU A 278 -2.47 -2.11 -2.75
N ILE A 279 -1.38 -1.67 -3.37
CA ILE A 279 -1.30 -1.46 -4.81
C ILE A 279 -1.47 -2.85 -5.46
N VAL A 280 -2.64 -3.10 -6.03
CA VAL A 280 -2.93 -4.36 -6.73
C VAL A 280 -2.31 -4.31 -8.13
N PRO A 281 -1.68 -5.41 -8.59
CA PRO A 281 -0.94 -5.44 -9.83
C PRO A 281 -1.80 -5.19 -11.07
N ILE A 282 -1.15 -4.57 -12.06
CA ILE A 282 -1.61 -4.37 -13.43
C ILE A 282 -1.94 -5.74 -14.06
N VAL A 283 -3.22 -6.04 -14.28
CA VAL A 283 -3.66 -7.28 -14.94
C VAL A 283 -3.80 -7.04 -16.44
N PHE A 284 -2.98 -7.74 -17.23
CA PHE A 284 -3.14 -7.81 -18.68
C PHE A 284 -4.04 -9.00 -19.03
N CYS A 285 -5.18 -8.74 -19.67
CA CYS A 285 -6.01 -9.79 -20.28
C CYS A 285 -5.76 -9.77 -21.80
N GLY A 286 -5.29 -10.91 -22.32
CA GLY A 286 -5.21 -11.21 -23.75
C GLY A 286 -6.31 -12.17 -24.19
#